data_AF-A0A136L3G3-F1
#
_entry.id   AF-A0A136L3G3-F1
#
_cell.length_a   1.000
_cell.length_b   1.000
_cell.length_c   1.000
_cell.angle_alpha   90.00
_cell.angle_beta   90.00
_cell.angle_gamma   90.00
#
_symmetry.space_group_name_H-M   'P 1'
#
loop_
_entity.id
_entity.type
_entity.pdbx_description
1 polymer ?
#
loop_
_entity_poly.entity_id
_entity_poly.type
_entity_poly.pdbx_seq_one_letter_code
_entity_poly.pdbx_strand_id
1 'polypeptide(L)'
;MENLNKAITNRNLEIDVIKGLLTLCMIFSHVVVLLHNHQNIMLLRINSYIIIVVAFSGFLFCFGFATWVAYYQKVDIPWDKVIRTSLKCYCAFVISGVAWAVIVDSKPLEFKLFSDILLIRVLPIYAEFLLTFALAIFIGAVFRNFIKSATQKLEKIY
;
A
#
# COMPACT_ATOMS: atom_id res chain seq x y z
N MET A 1 -30.94 6.39 -12.05
CA MET A 1 -30.51 4.99 -11.77
C MET A 1 -29.61 4.44 -12.87
N GLU A 2 -29.86 4.76 -14.14
CA GLU A 2 -29.05 4.32 -15.29
C GLU A 2 -27.58 4.81 -15.28
N ASN A 3 -27.33 6.04 -14.82
CA ASN A 3 -25.97 6.58 -14.65
C ASN A 3 -25.21 5.96 -13.47
N LEU A 4 -25.90 5.40 -12.47
CA LEU A 4 -25.26 4.70 -11.34
C LEU A 4 -24.81 3.30 -11.79
N ASN A 5 -25.64 2.61 -12.58
CA ASN A 5 -25.29 1.31 -13.15
C ASN A 5 -24.13 1.38 -14.16
N LYS A 6 -24.00 2.47 -14.92
CA LYS A 6 -22.86 2.67 -15.83
C LYS A 6 -21.53 2.92 -15.11
N ALA A 7 -21.56 3.40 -13.87
CA ALA A 7 -20.38 3.51 -13.02
C ALA A 7 -20.01 2.17 -12.36
N ILE A 8 -20.99 1.30 -12.12
CA ILE A 8 -20.81 -0.04 -11.55
C ILE A 8 -20.24 -1.02 -12.59
N THR A 9 -20.57 -0.87 -13.88
CA THR A 9 -20.08 -1.77 -14.95
C THR A 9 -18.57 -1.69 -15.24
N ASN A 10 -17.83 -0.75 -14.64
CA ASN A 10 -16.37 -0.67 -14.75
C ASN A 10 -15.64 -0.93 -13.42
N ARG A 11 -16.37 -1.30 -12.37
CA ARG A 11 -15.81 -1.56 -11.03
C ARG A 11 -15.71 -3.06 -10.80
N ASN A 12 -14.49 -3.57 -10.71
CA ASN A 12 -14.26 -4.98 -10.38
C ASN A 12 -14.54 -5.25 -8.90
N LEU A 13 -15.75 -5.73 -8.62
CA LEU A 13 -16.21 -6.09 -7.28
C LEU A 13 -15.26 -7.09 -6.61
N GLU A 14 -14.76 -8.06 -7.37
CA GLU A 14 -13.84 -9.10 -6.88
C GLU A 14 -12.57 -8.49 -6.27
N ILE A 15 -11.96 -7.52 -6.95
CA ILE A 15 -10.76 -6.82 -6.48
C ILE A 15 -11.06 -6.01 -5.22
N ASP A 16 -12.25 -5.42 -5.13
CA ASP A 16 -12.64 -4.63 -3.96
C ASP A 16 -12.92 -5.49 -2.74
N VAL A 17 -13.53 -6.67 -2.93
CA VAL A 17 -13.71 -7.66 -1.85
C VAL A 17 -12.36 -8.17 -1.36
N ILE A 18 -11.43 -8.51 -2.26
CA ILE A 18 -10.09 -8.98 -1.87
C ILE A 18 -9.35 -7.87 -1.10
N LYS A 19 -9.36 -6.63 -1.57
CA LYS A 19 -8.77 -5.49 -0.83
C LYS A 19 -9.38 -5.33 0.56
N GLY A 20 -10.70 -5.45 0.67
CA GLY A 20 -11.40 -5.41 1.95
C GLY A 20 -10.92 -6.50 2.91
N LEU A 21 -10.86 -7.75 2.44
CA LEU A 21 -10.37 -8.88 3.23
C LEU A 21 -8.91 -8.70 3.67
N LEU A 22 -8.04 -8.28 2.76
CA LEU A 22 -6.63 -7.99 3.07
C LEU A 22 -6.49 -6.87 4.11
N THR A 23 -7.36 -5.86 4.05
CA THR A 23 -7.40 -4.77 5.04
C THR A 23 -7.79 -5.28 6.42
N LEU A 24 -8.80 -6.17 6.50
CA LEU A 24 -9.18 -6.82 7.75
C LEU A 24 -8.03 -7.67 8.32
N CYS A 25 -7.34 -8.45 7.48
CA CYS A 25 -6.17 -9.22 7.90
C CYS A 25 -5.06 -8.32 8.45
N MET A 26 -4.79 -7.18 7.80
CA MET A 26 -3.75 -6.23 8.23
C MET A 26 -4.12 -5.57 9.56
N ILE A 27 -5.36 -5.11 9.72
CA ILE A 27 -5.84 -4.53 10.99
C ILE A 27 -5.75 -5.56 12.11
N PHE A 28 -6.27 -6.77 11.88
CA PHE A 28 -6.23 -7.85 12.86
C PHE A 28 -4.79 -8.14 13.29
N SER A 29 -3.88 -8.16 12.32
CA SER A 29 -2.48 -8.43 12.61
C SER A 29 -1.82 -7.35 13.45
N HIS A 30 -2.08 -6.06 13.17
CA HIS A 30 -1.58 -4.97 14.00
C HIS A 30 -2.17 -4.99 15.41
N VAL A 31 -3.43 -5.38 15.58
CA VAL A 31 -4.04 -5.57 16.91
C VAL A 31 -3.32 -6.67 17.67
N VAL A 32 -3.01 -7.80 17.02
CA VAL A 32 -2.25 -8.90 17.64
C VAL A 32 -0.85 -8.45 18.06
N VAL A 33 -0.13 -7.71 17.20
CA VAL A 33 1.20 -7.19 17.54
C VAL A 33 1.14 -6.18 18.68
N LEU A 34 0.15 -5.28 18.68
CA LEU A 34 -0.01 -4.23 19.69
C LEU A 34 -0.36 -4.80 21.07
N LEU A 35 -1.19 -5.85 21.13
CA LEU A 35 -1.57 -6.51 22.39
C LEU A 35 -0.55 -7.55 22.86
N HIS A 36 0.53 -7.78 22.11
CA HIS A 36 1.49 -8.83 22.41
C HIS A 36 2.38 -8.46 23.61
N ASN A 37 2.15 -9.07 24.77
CA ASN A 37 2.95 -8.85 25.98
C ASN A 37 4.21 -9.75 26.07
N HIS A 38 4.91 -9.98 24.96
CA HIS A 38 6.14 -10.81 24.86
C HIS A 38 6.05 -12.30 25.31
N GLN A 39 4.89 -12.80 25.75
CA GLN A 39 4.77 -14.15 26.34
C GLN A 39 4.58 -15.29 25.31
N ASN A 40 4.19 -15.00 24.06
CA ASN A 40 3.84 -16.03 23.06
C ASN A 40 4.53 -15.81 21.70
N ILE A 41 5.83 -16.06 21.66
CA ILE A 41 6.71 -15.84 20.50
C ILE A 41 6.21 -16.57 19.24
N MET A 42 5.53 -17.71 19.40
CA MET A 42 4.99 -18.51 18.29
C MET A 42 3.82 -17.82 17.57
N LEU A 43 2.88 -17.23 18.32
CA LEU A 43 1.76 -16.48 17.74
C LEU A 43 2.26 -15.26 16.97
N LEU A 44 3.25 -14.56 17.51
CA LEU A 44 3.88 -13.43 16.83
C LEU A 44 4.54 -13.86 15.51
N ARG A 45 5.26 -14.98 15.51
CA ARG A 45 5.92 -15.51 14.31
C ARG A 45 4.90 -15.86 13.21
N ILE A 46 3.84 -16.61 13.55
CA ILE A 46 2.79 -16.98 12.59
C ILE A 46 2.12 -15.72 12.02
N ASN A 47 1.80 -14.76 12.88
CA ASN A 47 1.18 -13.51 12.48
C ASN A 47 2.06 -12.71 11.49
N SER A 48 3.36 -12.58 11.77
CA SER A 48 4.30 -11.91 10.86
C SER A 48 4.40 -12.63 9.51
N TYR A 49 4.38 -13.96 9.48
CA TYR A 49 4.36 -14.73 8.24
C TYR A 49 3.09 -14.47 7.42
N ILE A 50 1.92 -14.44 8.07
CA ILE A 50 0.65 -14.16 7.39
C ILE A 50 0.65 -12.76 6.78
N ILE A 51 1.15 -11.74 7.50
CA ILE A 51 1.27 -10.38 6.96
C ILE A 51 2.16 -10.37 5.73
N ILE A 52 3.39 -10.87 5.85
CA ILE A 52 4.42 -10.71 4.82
C ILE A 52 4.08 -11.53 3.58
N VAL A 53 3.56 -12.75 3.77
CA VAL A 53 3.30 -13.65 2.65
C VAL A 53 1.95 -13.39 2.03
N VAL A 54 0.89 -13.22 2.84
CA VAL A 54 -0.49 -13.17 2.33
C VAL A 54 -0.94 -11.72 2.16
N ALA A 55 -0.88 -10.93 3.23
CA ALA A 55 -1.44 -9.57 3.19
C ALA A 55 -0.65 -8.68 2.23
N PHE A 56 0.68 -8.65 2.36
CA PHE A 56 1.55 -7.81 1.54
C PHE A 56 1.47 -8.17 0.06
N SER A 57 1.62 -9.44 -0.30
CA SER A 57 1.58 -9.87 -1.71
C SER A 57 0.21 -9.65 -2.35
N GLY A 58 -0.87 -9.97 -1.62
CA GLY A 58 -2.24 -9.75 -2.10
C GLY A 58 -2.54 -8.27 -2.29
N PHE A 59 -2.06 -7.44 -1.37
CA PHE A 59 -2.19 -6.00 -1.48
C PHE A 59 -1.39 -5.44 -2.65
N LEU A 60 -0.15 -5.88 -2.82
CA LEU A 60 0.71 -5.49 -3.94
C LEU A 60 0.06 -5.86 -5.29
N PHE A 61 -0.56 -7.03 -5.38
CA PHE A 61 -1.31 -7.46 -6.55
C PHE A 61 -2.52 -6.56 -6.81
N CYS A 62 -3.40 -6.39 -5.82
CA CYS A 62 -4.61 -5.56 -5.96
C CYS A 62 -4.28 -4.10 -6.28
N PHE A 63 -3.17 -3.60 -5.72
CA PHE A 63 -2.66 -2.27 -5.97
C PHE A 63 -2.04 -2.13 -7.36
N GLY A 64 -1.25 -3.11 -7.80
CA GLY A 64 -0.71 -3.19 -9.16
C GLY A 64 -1.82 -3.18 -10.21
N PHE A 65 -2.87 -4.00 -10.00
CA PHE A 65 -4.05 -4.01 -10.86
C PHE A 65 -4.76 -2.64 -10.86
N ALA A 66 -5.00 -2.04 -9.70
CA ALA A 66 -5.67 -0.75 -9.60
C ALA A 66 -4.87 0.38 -10.28
N THR A 67 -3.55 0.39 -10.12
CA THR A 67 -2.66 1.39 -10.74
C THR A 67 -2.53 1.18 -12.25
N TRP A 68 -2.52 -0.07 -12.73
CA TRP A 68 -2.60 -0.39 -14.15
C TRP A 68 -3.86 0.21 -14.78
N VAL A 69 -5.03 -0.07 -14.19
CA VAL A 69 -6.32 0.40 -14.68
C VAL A 69 -6.45 1.93 -14.60
N ALA A 70 -5.99 2.52 -13.50
CA ALA A 70 -6.15 3.95 -13.25
C ALA A 70 -5.17 4.84 -14.03
N TYR A 71 -3.93 4.35 -14.28
CA TYR A 71 -2.82 5.16 -14.76
C TYR A 71 -2.14 4.57 -16.00
N TYR A 72 -1.70 3.30 -15.97
CA TYR A 72 -0.73 2.80 -16.96
C TYR A 72 -1.34 2.31 -18.29
N GLN A 73 -2.58 1.82 -18.27
CA GLN A 73 -3.27 1.40 -19.50
C GLN A 73 -3.73 2.58 -20.38
N LYS A 74 -3.72 3.79 -19.83
CA LYS A 74 -4.16 5.01 -20.54
C LYS A 74 -3.14 5.40 -21.61
N VAL A 75 -3.62 6.13 -22.62
CA VAL A 75 -2.77 6.67 -23.70
C VAL A 75 -1.67 7.56 -23.09
N ASP A 76 -2.09 8.50 -22.26
CA ASP A 76 -1.22 9.39 -21.50
C ASP A 76 -1.31 9.11 -20.00
N ILE A 77 -0.17 9.19 -19.30
CA ILE A 77 -0.16 9.09 -17.84
C ILE A 77 -0.81 10.36 -17.28
N PRO A 78 -1.83 10.23 -16.42
CA PRO A 78 -2.32 11.36 -15.63
C PRO A 78 -1.34 11.64 -14.48
N TRP A 79 -0.23 12.33 -14.77
CA TRP A 79 0.85 12.61 -13.82
C TRP A 79 0.37 13.30 -12.54
N ASP A 80 -0.59 14.22 -12.65
CA ASP A 80 -1.21 14.87 -11.50
C ASP A 80 -1.84 13.84 -10.54
N LYS A 81 -2.59 12.87 -11.07
CA LYS A 81 -3.20 11.81 -10.25
C LYS A 81 -2.16 10.87 -9.65
N VAL A 82 -1.12 10.53 -10.40
CA VAL A 82 0.00 9.69 -9.96
C VAL A 82 0.73 10.36 -8.79
N ILE A 83 1.16 11.61 -8.96
CA ILE A 83 1.89 12.38 -7.94
C ILE A 83 1.00 12.59 -6.72
N ARG A 84 -0.25 13.01 -6.91
CA ARG A 84 -1.18 13.24 -5.80
C ARG A 84 -1.45 11.97 -5.00
N THR A 85 -1.52 10.81 -5.65
CA THR A 85 -1.80 9.54 -4.96
C THR A 85 -0.54 9.03 -4.24
N SER A 86 0.63 9.10 -4.88
CA SER A 86 1.92 8.78 -4.25
C SER A 86 2.17 9.68 -3.03
N LEU A 87 1.95 10.99 -3.16
CA LEU A 87 2.11 11.94 -2.06
C LEU A 87 1.11 11.68 -0.93
N LYS A 88 -0.14 11.31 -1.23
CA LYS A 88 -1.10 10.90 -0.18
C LYS A 88 -0.62 9.68 0.59
N CYS A 89 -0.12 8.65 -0.09
CA CYS A 89 0.47 7.47 0.57
C CYS A 89 1.66 7.85 1.43
N TYR A 90 2.53 8.73 0.94
CA TYR A 90 3.68 9.21 1.67
C TYR A 90 3.31 10.09 2.89
N CYS A 91 2.35 11.00 2.76
CA CYS A 91 1.84 11.76 3.90
C CYS A 91 1.20 10.84 4.94
N ALA A 92 0.44 9.83 4.50
CA ALA A 92 -0.12 8.82 5.40
C ALA A 92 0.98 8.02 6.11
N PHE A 93 2.08 7.70 5.43
CA PHE A 93 3.29 7.09 6.02
C PHE A 93 3.91 7.98 7.09
N VAL A 94 4.10 9.28 6.81
CA VAL A 94 4.69 10.21 7.79
C VAL A 94 3.79 10.36 9.02
N ILE A 95 2.48 10.55 8.83
CA ILE A 95 1.53 10.71 9.93
C ILE A 95 1.45 9.44 10.78
N SER A 96 1.34 8.26 10.15
CA SER A 96 1.27 6.99 10.87
C SER A 96 2.60 6.65 11.56
N GLY A 97 3.73 6.98 10.93
CA GLY A 97 5.06 6.80 11.50
C GLY A 97 5.30 7.65 12.74
N VAL A 98 4.92 8.93 12.70
CA VAL A 98 5.00 9.84 13.86
C VAL A 98 4.06 9.37 14.97
N ALA A 99 2.83 9.01 14.64
CA ALA A 99 1.87 8.49 15.63
C ALA A 99 2.41 7.24 16.31
N TRP A 100 2.99 6.31 15.56
CA TRP A 100 3.64 5.12 16.12
C TRP A 100 4.81 5.48 17.04
N ALA A 101 5.70 6.37 16.61
CA ALA A 101 6.88 6.73 17.39
C ALA A 101 6.54 7.42 18.72
N VAL A 102 5.47 8.23 18.74
CA VAL A 102 5.03 8.92 19.96
C VAL A 102 4.22 7.99 20.88
N ILE A 103 3.30 7.20 20.33
CA ILE A 103 2.34 6.41 21.12
C ILE A 103 2.94 5.06 21.57
N VAL A 104 3.66 4.39 20.67
CA VAL A 104 4.15 3.02 20.90
C VAL A 104 5.61 3.03 21.36
N ASP A 105 6.46 3.83 20.71
CA ASP A 105 7.89 3.90 21.03
C ASP A 105 8.20 4.93 22.15
N SER A 106 7.16 5.61 22.67
CA SER A 106 7.23 6.60 23.75
C SER A 106 8.29 7.70 23.54
N LYS A 107 8.62 8.01 22.28
CA LYS A 107 9.58 9.06 21.96
C LYS A 107 8.95 10.44 22.13
N PRO A 108 9.69 11.43 22.64
CA PRO A 108 9.20 12.79 22.72
C PRO A 108 8.90 13.32 21.31
N LEU A 109 7.83 14.11 21.19
CA LEU A 109 7.44 14.73 19.93
C LEU A 109 8.40 15.89 19.65
N GLU A 110 9.51 15.57 18.99
CA GLU A 110 10.54 16.51 18.59
C GLU A 110 10.52 16.74 17.08
N PHE A 111 10.87 17.96 16.66
CA PHE A 111 11.04 18.28 15.23
C PHE A 111 12.08 17.38 14.55
N LYS A 112 13.09 16.94 15.30
CA LYS A 112 14.10 15.99 14.83
C LYS A 112 13.48 14.65 14.44
N LEU A 113 12.62 14.08 15.29
CA LEU A 113 11.92 12.83 15.01
C LEU A 113 11.04 12.95 13.76
N PHE A 114 10.30 14.06 13.64
CA PHE A 114 9.51 14.35 12.44
C PHE A 114 10.39 14.40 11.18
N SER A 115 11.51 15.14 11.23
CA SER A 115 12.45 15.24 10.13
C SER A 115 13.11 13.90 9.78
N ASP A 116 13.39 13.06 10.77
CA ASP A 116 14.01 11.76 10.55
C ASP A 116 13.04 10.78 9.89
N ILE A 117 11.75 10.82 10.25
CA ILE A 117 10.71 10.02 9.57
C ILE A 117 10.44 10.57 8.16
N LEU A 118 10.35 11.90 8.01
CA LEU A 118 10.18 12.55 6.72
C LEU A 118 11.33 12.19 5.77
N LEU A 119 12.58 12.34 6.20
CA LEU A 119 13.74 11.99 5.37
C LEU A 119 14.02 10.48 5.28
N ILE A 120 13.12 9.63 5.78
CA ILE A 120 13.24 8.16 5.76
C ILE A 120 14.57 7.71 6.40
N ARG A 121 15.05 8.44 7.41
CA ARG A 121 16.20 8.05 8.24
C ARG A 121 15.80 7.02 9.30
N VAL A 122 14.54 7.09 9.73
CA VAL A 122 13.91 6.11 10.59
C VAL A 122 12.72 5.52 9.84
N LEU A 123 12.74 4.20 9.68
CA LEU A 123 11.66 3.47 9.03
C LEU A 123 10.70 2.92 10.11
N PRO A 124 9.46 3.42 10.22
CA PRO A 124 8.48 2.90 11.17
C PRO A 124 7.95 1.54 10.69
N ILE A 125 8.15 0.50 11.50
CA ILE A 125 7.81 -0.91 11.18
C ILE A 125 6.34 -1.08 10.74
N TYR A 126 5.44 -0.27 11.30
CA TYR A 126 4.00 -0.35 11.04
C TYR A 126 3.56 0.40 9.78
N ALA A 127 4.43 1.24 9.21
CA ALA A 127 4.10 2.12 8.10
C ALA A 127 4.86 1.78 6.80
N GLU A 128 5.86 0.89 6.83
CA GLU A 128 6.76 0.58 5.70
C GLU A 128 6.03 0.26 4.39
N PHE A 129 4.87 -0.36 4.51
CA PHE A 129 4.00 -0.69 3.39
C PHE A 129 3.45 0.53 2.63
N LEU A 130 3.11 1.62 3.34
CA LEU A 130 2.63 2.86 2.72
C LEU A 130 3.74 3.52 1.89
N LEU A 131 4.98 3.49 2.38
CA LEU A 131 6.14 3.96 1.63
C LEU A 131 6.36 3.11 0.37
N THR A 132 6.31 1.78 0.51
CA THR A 132 6.39 0.86 -0.63
C THR A 132 5.38 1.20 -1.71
N PHE A 133 4.14 1.50 -1.33
CA PHE A 133 3.09 1.90 -2.24
C PHE A 133 3.29 3.26 -2.89
N ALA A 134 3.74 4.25 -2.11
CA ALA A 134 4.08 5.57 -2.66
C ALA A 134 5.15 5.44 -3.75
N LEU A 135 6.20 4.66 -3.48
CA LEU A 135 7.28 4.38 -4.43
C LEU A 135 6.82 3.53 -5.62
N ALA A 136 6.01 2.51 -5.40
CA ALA A 136 5.53 1.63 -6.46
C ALA A 136 4.68 2.37 -7.51
N ILE A 137 3.85 3.34 -7.10
CA ILE A 137 3.11 4.20 -8.04
C ILE A 137 4.10 5.02 -8.88
N PHE A 138 5.09 5.64 -8.22
CA PHE A 138 6.02 6.53 -8.88
C PHE A 138 6.92 5.78 -9.85
N ILE A 139 7.55 4.70 -9.40
CA ILE A 139 8.39 3.82 -10.20
C ILE A 139 7.59 3.20 -11.35
N GLY A 140 6.38 2.69 -11.08
CA GLY A 140 5.55 2.11 -12.14
C GLY A 140 5.17 3.13 -13.22
N ALA A 141 4.95 4.41 -12.85
CA ALA A 141 4.72 5.48 -13.81
C ALA A 141 5.97 5.78 -14.66
N VAL A 142 7.16 5.80 -14.06
CA VAL A 142 8.43 5.99 -14.79
C VAL A 142 8.68 4.84 -15.76
N PHE A 143 8.46 3.60 -15.33
CA PHE A 143 8.69 2.39 -16.12
C PHE A 143 7.51 1.96 -16.99
N ARG A 144 6.51 2.83 -17.23
CA ARG A 144 5.27 2.46 -17.95
C ARG A 144 5.52 1.76 -19.28
N ASN A 145 6.51 2.25 -20.04
CA ASN A 145 6.75 1.77 -21.41
C ASN A 145 7.20 0.30 -21.39
N PHE A 146 8.00 -0.05 -20.37
CA PHE A 146 8.41 -1.43 -20.13
C PHE A 146 7.22 -2.30 -19.73
N ILE A 147 6.40 -1.84 -18.78
CA ILE A 147 5.22 -2.57 -18.30
C ILE A 147 4.26 -2.82 -19.48
N LYS A 148 3.95 -1.78 -20.27
CA LYS A 148 3.06 -1.88 -21.42
C LYS A 148 3.59 -2.85 -22.48
N SER A 149 4.90 -2.80 -22.77
CA SER A 149 5.52 -3.73 -23.71
C SER A 149 5.47 -5.17 -23.23
N ALA A 150 5.64 -5.41 -21.91
CA ALA A 150 5.52 -6.74 -21.33
C ALA A 150 4.08 -7.27 -21.43
N THR A 151 3.09 -6.43 -21.12
CA THR A 151 1.67 -6.81 -21.21
C THR A 151 1.23 -7.10 -22.64
N GLN A 152 1.62 -6.28 -23.62
CA GLN A 152 1.27 -6.50 -25.04
C GLN A 152 1.88 -7.77 -25.63
N LYS A 153 3.06 -8.19 -25.14
CA LYS A 153 3.64 -9.48 -25.54
C LYS A 153 2.84 -10.66 -25.01
N LEU A 154 2.27 -10.56 -23.80
CA LEU A 154 1.44 -11.61 -23.21
C LEU A 154 0.10 -11.76 -23.96
N GLU A 155 -0.54 -10.66 -24.36
CA GLU A 155 -1.77 -10.70 -25.17
C GLU A 155 -1.57 -11.32 -26.57
N LYS A 156 -0.35 -11.34 -27.11
CA LYS A 156 -0.05 -12.00 -28.39
C LYS A 156 0.21 -13.50 -28.29
N ILE A 157 0.40 -14.01 -27.08
CA ILE A 157 0.72 -15.43 -26.83
C ILE A 157 -0.56 -16.23 -26.53
N TYR A 158 -1.65 -15.56 -26.17
CA TYR A 158 -3.00 -16.11 -25.99
C TYR A 158 -3.90 -15.76 -27.18
#